data_AF-A0A4S3J2M1-F1
#
_entry.id   AF-A0A4S3J2M1-F1
#
_cell.length_a   1.000
_cell.length_b   1.000
_cell.length_c   1.000
_cell.angle_alpha   90.00
_cell.angle_beta   90.00
_cell.angle_gamma   90.00
#
_symmetry.space_group_name_H-M   'P 1'
#
loop_
_entity.id
_entity.type
_entity.pdbx_description
1 polymer ?
#
loop_
_entity_poly.entity_id
_entity_poly.type
_entity_poly.pdbx_seq_one_letter_code
_entity_poly.pdbx_strand_id
1 'polypeptide(L)'
;MLLRKLVLLLPAALLSCAVPTGLNSIVPAHSTHSPTKAGSPPPPDSRPPSALNGTVKAAKVVTSPECSPWYNFYGRDRWTYTELQWCFRQQADGTILSQEQRNPWYYWGGAWYTGKSHKLVWQTKGTVGGTRDFDSGKDWNDGPAKKDIYIFKPKIPAGVYAVNLNYQQEGPWWGADAAINEAVMFSVVLGD
;
A
#
# COMPACT_ATOMS: atom_id res chain seq x y z
N MET A 1 -22.61 17.51 77.86
CA MET A 1 -21.72 17.94 78.97
C MET A 1 -20.31 17.42 78.66
N LEU A 2 -19.32 18.33 78.67
CA LEU A 2 -17.85 18.15 78.71
C LEU A 2 -17.15 17.38 77.56
N LEU A 3 -16.37 17.98 76.64
CA LEU A 3 -15.06 18.70 76.70
C LEU A 3 -13.85 17.87 77.19
N ARG A 4 -12.89 17.60 76.28
CA ARG A 4 -11.40 17.69 76.41
C ARG A 4 -10.73 16.94 75.23
N LYS A 5 -10.16 17.61 74.21
CA LYS A 5 -8.75 18.07 74.08
C LYS A 5 -7.69 17.07 74.57
N LEU A 6 -6.92 16.47 73.66
CA LEU A 6 -5.44 16.58 73.68
C LEU A 6 -4.78 16.11 72.37
N VAL A 7 -3.75 16.88 71.99
CA VAL A 7 -2.83 16.77 70.85
C VAL A 7 -1.69 15.80 71.18
N LEU A 8 -1.19 15.02 70.20
CA LEU A 8 0.16 14.43 70.17
C LEU A 8 0.45 13.99 68.72
N LEU A 9 1.19 14.79 67.95
CA LEU A 9 2.64 14.65 67.64
C LEU A 9 2.94 13.60 66.55
N LEU A 10 3.24 14.11 65.35
CA LEU A 10 3.97 13.38 64.29
C LEU A 10 5.36 12.96 64.77
N PRO A 11 5.87 11.85 64.23
CA PRO A 11 7.17 11.90 63.58
C PRO A 11 7.10 11.40 62.14
N ALA A 12 7.75 12.15 61.25
CA ALA A 12 8.05 11.74 59.90
C ALA A 12 8.99 10.52 59.93
N ALA A 13 8.55 9.41 59.32
CA ALA A 13 9.40 8.28 59.01
C ALA A 13 9.42 8.12 57.48
N LEU A 14 10.57 8.43 56.88
CA LEU A 14 10.93 8.10 55.52
C LEU A 14 11.00 6.57 55.40
N LEU A 15 10.03 5.94 54.73
CA LEU A 15 10.16 4.55 54.30
C LEU A 15 10.63 4.51 52.85
N SER A 16 11.89 4.12 52.68
CA SER A 16 12.46 3.67 51.42
C SER A 16 11.66 2.47 50.88
N CYS A 17 11.01 2.62 49.74
CA CYS A 17 10.47 1.49 49.00
C CYS A 17 11.61 0.76 48.27
N ALA A 18 12.09 -0.33 48.88
CA ALA A 18 12.77 -1.39 48.16
C ALA A 18 11.74 -2.13 47.29
N VAL A 19 12.04 -2.27 46.00
CA VAL A 19 11.24 -3.03 45.03
C VAL A 19 11.57 -4.52 45.20
N PRO A 20 10.60 -5.41 45.47
CA PRO A 20 10.82 -6.84 45.36
C PRO A 20 10.64 -7.30 43.91
N THR A 21 11.66 -8.02 43.46
CA THR A 21 11.71 -8.88 42.28
C THR A 21 10.57 -9.90 42.22
N GLY A 22 9.91 -9.95 41.06
CA GLY A 22 9.49 -11.19 40.40
C GLY A 22 8.16 -11.81 40.81
N LEU A 23 7.16 -11.69 39.94
CA LEU A 23 6.21 -12.78 39.62
C LEU A 23 5.41 -12.46 38.35
N ASN A 24 5.75 -13.19 37.29
CA ASN A 24 4.94 -13.65 36.17
C ASN A 24 3.67 -12.87 35.81
N SER A 25 3.77 -12.02 34.80
CA SER A 25 2.65 -11.71 33.92
C SER A 25 2.94 -12.31 32.54
N ILE A 26 2.27 -13.42 32.24
CA ILE A 26 2.26 -14.05 30.91
C ILE A 26 1.48 -13.10 30.00
N VAL A 27 2.21 -12.23 29.30
CA VAL A 27 1.70 -11.47 28.16
C VAL A 27 1.82 -12.38 26.94
N PRO A 28 0.77 -12.53 26.10
CA PRO A 28 0.88 -13.31 24.88
C PRO A 28 1.99 -12.71 24.00
N ALA A 29 2.88 -13.57 23.50
CA ALA A 29 4.03 -13.19 22.70
C ALA A 29 3.59 -12.31 21.52
N HIS A 30 3.77 -10.99 21.64
CA HIS A 30 3.89 -10.13 20.48
C HIS A 30 5.15 -10.58 19.75
N SER A 31 4.95 -11.20 18.59
CA SER A 31 5.98 -11.55 17.63
C SER A 31 6.97 -10.39 17.52
N THR A 32 8.18 -10.62 18.01
CA THR A 32 9.28 -9.66 17.99
C THR A 32 9.73 -9.47 16.55
N HIS A 33 9.10 -8.53 15.84
CA HIS A 33 9.70 -7.96 14.64
C HIS A 33 10.95 -7.20 15.09
N SER A 34 12.13 -7.63 14.63
CA SER A 34 13.39 -6.93 14.91
C SER A 34 13.26 -5.44 14.57
N PRO A 35 13.73 -4.52 15.44
CA PRO A 35 13.55 -3.07 15.26
C PRO A 35 14.43 -2.45 14.16
N THR A 36 15.18 -3.26 13.41
CA THR A 36 15.87 -2.83 12.20
C THR A 36 14.85 -2.73 11.06
N LYS A 37 14.55 -1.50 10.63
CA LYS A 37 13.78 -1.21 9.39
C LYS A 37 14.22 -2.16 8.28
N ALA A 38 13.27 -2.70 7.53
CA ALA A 38 13.59 -3.56 6.41
C ALA A 38 14.50 -2.79 5.43
N GLY A 39 15.59 -3.42 5.00
CA GLY A 39 16.48 -2.87 3.97
C GLY A 39 15.78 -2.77 2.61
N SER A 40 16.50 -2.45 1.56
CA SER A 40 15.94 -2.56 0.21
C SER A 40 15.51 -4.01 -0.09
N PRO A 41 14.43 -4.22 -0.85
CA PRO A 41 14.05 -5.53 -1.35
C PRO A 41 15.18 -6.07 -2.25
N PRO A 42 15.34 -7.41 -2.37
CA PRO A 42 16.24 -7.98 -3.36
C PRO A 42 16.01 -7.41 -4.78
N PRO A 43 17.02 -7.43 -5.65
CA PRO A 43 16.86 -7.03 -7.03
C PRO A 43 15.70 -7.81 -7.69
N PRO A 44 14.87 -7.17 -8.54
CA PRO A 44 13.81 -7.87 -9.26
C PRO A 44 14.39 -9.02 -10.10
N ASP A 45 13.72 -10.17 -10.14
CA ASP A 45 13.90 -11.14 -11.22
C ASP A 45 13.47 -10.46 -12.53
N SER A 46 14.45 -9.93 -13.26
CA SER A 46 14.27 -8.99 -14.36
C SER A 46 13.64 -9.62 -15.63
N ARG A 47 12.51 -9.05 -16.09
CA ARG A 47 12.18 -8.75 -17.51
C ARG A 47 10.85 -7.97 -17.65
N PRO A 48 10.63 -7.16 -18.72
CA PRO A 48 11.48 -6.91 -19.90
C PRO A 48 11.75 -5.41 -20.22
N PRO A 49 12.63 -5.11 -21.19
CA PRO A 49 12.14 -4.40 -22.37
C PRO A 49 12.53 -5.16 -23.64
N SER A 50 11.56 -5.79 -24.29
CA SER A 50 11.74 -6.16 -25.69
C SER A 50 11.53 -4.89 -26.51
N ALA A 51 12.65 -4.31 -26.96
CA ALA A 51 12.66 -3.35 -28.03
C ALA A 51 11.84 -3.89 -29.22
N LEU A 52 10.96 -3.05 -29.75
CA LEU A 52 10.18 -3.28 -30.94
C LEU A 52 11.10 -3.58 -32.13
N ASN A 53 11.03 -4.80 -32.65
CA ASN A 53 11.51 -5.14 -33.98
C ASN A 53 10.41 -5.94 -34.69
N GLY A 54 9.88 -5.41 -35.80
CA GLY A 54 9.22 -6.23 -36.81
C GLY A 54 7.83 -5.78 -37.28
N THR A 55 7.83 -5.17 -38.48
CA THR A 55 6.86 -5.35 -39.59
C THR A 55 5.37 -5.03 -39.39
N VAL A 56 4.94 -3.97 -40.11
CA VAL A 56 3.57 -3.51 -40.27
C VAL A 56 2.74 -4.53 -41.05
N LYS A 57 1.63 -4.99 -40.45
CA LYS A 57 0.51 -5.67 -41.11
C LYS A 57 -0.79 -5.02 -40.62
N ALA A 58 -1.72 -4.77 -41.55
CA ALA A 58 -2.90 -3.90 -41.42
C ALA A 58 -3.49 -3.79 -40.00
N ALA A 59 -3.45 -2.56 -39.45
CA ALA A 59 -3.86 -2.27 -38.09
C ALA A 59 -5.38 -2.20 -37.97
N LYS A 60 -5.97 -3.15 -37.25
CA LYS A 60 -7.10 -2.82 -36.37
C LYS A 60 -6.61 -1.69 -35.47
N VAL A 61 -7.37 -0.61 -35.31
CA VAL A 61 -7.04 0.45 -34.35
C VAL A 61 -7.02 -0.19 -32.96
N VAL A 62 -5.83 -0.62 -32.54
CA VAL A 62 -5.52 -1.02 -31.19
C VAL A 62 -4.90 0.22 -30.60
N THR A 63 -5.72 1.02 -29.94
CA THR A 63 -5.26 2.15 -29.14
C THR A 63 -4.27 1.58 -28.13
N SER A 64 -2.99 1.90 -28.30
CA SER A 64 -1.96 1.46 -27.36
C SER A 64 -2.33 2.01 -25.99
N PRO A 65 -2.39 1.19 -24.93
CA PRO A 65 -2.68 1.69 -23.60
C PRO A 65 -1.62 2.70 -23.19
N GLU A 66 -2.07 3.84 -22.67
CA GLU A 66 -1.19 4.87 -22.15
C GLU A 66 -1.03 4.69 -20.66
N CYS A 67 0.21 4.46 -20.25
CA CYS A 67 0.51 4.08 -18.90
C CYS A 67 1.27 5.18 -18.16
N SER A 68 1.03 5.25 -16.85
CA SER A 68 1.92 5.92 -15.92
C SER A 68 3.33 5.29 -15.99
N PRO A 69 4.37 5.97 -15.46
CA PRO A 69 5.59 5.26 -15.08
C PRO A 69 5.28 4.17 -14.04
N TRP A 70 6.24 3.27 -13.84
CA TRP A 70 6.22 2.35 -12.71
C TRP A 70 6.54 3.09 -11.42
N TYR A 71 5.75 2.84 -10.39
CA TYR A 71 5.93 3.36 -9.04
C TYR A 71 6.37 2.27 -8.10
N ASN A 72 7.35 2.58 -7.26
CA ASN A 72 7.91 1.68 -6.27
C ASN A 72 7.43 2.12 -4.89
N PHE A 73 6.50 1.38 -4.29
CA PHE A 73 5.90 1.72 -3.02
C PHE A 73 6.38 0.83 -1.90
N TYR A 74 6.48 1.43 -0.71
CA TYR A 74 6.83 0.75 0.51
C TYR A 74 5.72 0.93 1.54
N GLY A 75 5.45 -0.11 2.31
CA GLY A 75 4.66 0.06 3.52
C GLY A 75 5.45 0.75 4.61
N ARG A 76 4.78 0.98 5.74
CA ARG A 76 5.42 1.51 6.95
C ARG A 76 6.69 0.71 7.30
N ASP A 77 7.75 1.42 7.65
CA ASP A 77 9.08 0.89 7.98
C ASP A 77 9.69 -0.06 6.92
N ARG A 78 9.17 0.03 5.69
CA ARG A 78 9.56 -0.77 4.53
C ARG A 78 9.34 -2.27 4.68
N TRP A 79 8.46 -2.70 5.59
CA TRP A 79 8.15 -4.12 5.76
C TRP A 79 7.49 -4.76 4.54
N THR A 80 6.93 -3.95 3.66
CA THR A 80 6.25 -4.40 2.44
C THR A 80 6.69 -3.53 1.27
N TYR A 81 6.63 -4.11 0.07
CA TYR A 81 7.04 -3.48 -1.17
C TYR A 81 6.08 -3.89 -2.30
N THR A 82 5.80 -2.98 -3.24
CA THR A 82 5.14 -3.33 -4.49
C THR A 82 5.51 -2.36 -5.60
N GLU A 83 5.42 -2.84 -6.84
CA GLU A 83 5.54 -2.02 -8.03
C GLU A 83 4.17 -1.89 -8.69
N LEU A 84 3.79 -0.67 -9.10
CA LEU A 84 2.49 -0.39 -9.70
C LEU A 84 2.60 0.46 -10.96
N GLN A 85 1.72 0.19 -11.91
CA GLN A 85 1.52 0.99 -13.09
C GLN A 85 0.01 1.07 -13.40
N TRP A 86 -0.47 2.25 -13.77
CA TRP A 86 -1.85 2.44 -14.21
C TRP A 86 -1.88 2.75 -15.69
N CYS A 87 -2.73 2.07 -16.44
CA CYS A 87 -2.87 2.27 -17.87
C CYS A 87 -4.30 2.61 -18.25
N PHE A 88 -4.44 3.59 -19.13
CA PHE A 88 -5.71 4.02 -19.70
C PHE A 88 -5.82 3.48 -21.12
N ARG A 89 -6.98 2.90 -21.45
CA ARG A 89 -7.28 2.40 -22.77
C ARG A 89 -8.62 2.95 -23.23
N GLN A 90 -8.60 3.63 -24.36
CA GLN A 90 -9.81 4.17 -24.97
C GLN A 90 -10.58 3.05 -25.69
N GLN A 91 -11.90 3.07 -25.53
CA GLN A 91 -12.85 2.20 -26.23
C GLN A 91 -13.93 3.05 -26.89
N ALA A 92 -14.83 2.41 -27.63
CA ALA A 92 -15.88 3.11 -28.37
C ALA A 92 -16.82 3.92 -27.45
N ASP A 93 -17.19 3.38 -26.29
CA ASP A 93 -18.20 3.95 -25.38
C ASP A 93 -17.66 4.31 -23.99
N GLY A 94 -16.37 4.10 -23.75
CA GLY A 94 -15.76 4.34 -22.44
C GLY A 94 -14.24 4.39 -22.47
N THR A 95 -13.68 4.80 -21.34
CA THR A 95 -12.23 4.74 -21.10
C THR A 95 -12.00 3.76 -19.96
N ILE A 96 -11.18 2.74 -20.20
CA ILE A 96 -10.84 1.74 -19.19
C ILE A 96 -9.58 2.17 -18.47
N LEU A 97 -9.64 2.19 -17.14
CA LEU A 97 -8.48 2.27 -16.26
C LEU A 97 -8.13 0.86 -15.80
N SER A 98 -6.89 0.47 -16.05
CA SER A 98 -6.31 -0.79 -15.59
C SER A 98 -5.14 -0.52 -14.65
N GLN A 99 -4.90 -1.46 -13.74
CA GLN A 99 -3.76 -1.47 -12.83
C GLN A 99 -2.96 -2.74 -13.05
N GLU A 100 -1.64 -2.58 -13.10
CA GLU A 100 -0.69 -3.68 -13.10
C GLU A 100 0.16 -3.60 -11.83
N GLN A 101 0.27 -4.73 -11.13
CA GLN A 101 1.01 -4.91 -9.90
C GLN A 101 2.12 -5.94 -10.11
N ARG A 102 3.34 -5.59 -9.72
CA ARG A 102 4.52 -6.45 -9.73
C ARG A 102 5.19 -6.44 -8.37
N ASN A 103 5.95 -7.50 -8.11
CA ASN A 103 6.79 -7.65 -6.93
C ASN A 103 6.10 -7.27 -5.59
N PRO A 104 4.86 -7.75 -5.29
CA PRO A 104 4.28 -7.51 -3.99
C PRO A 104 5.01 -8.38 -2.96
N TRP A 105 5.92 -7.79 -2.21
CA TRP A 105 6.83 -8.50 -1.30
C TRP A 105 6.62 -8.06 0.15
N TYR A 106 7.04 -8.92 1.08
CA TYR A 106 7.08 -8.62 2.51
C TYR A 106 8.38 -9.11 3.14
N TYR A 107 8.84 -8.39 4.15
CA TYR A 107 10.04 -8.72 4.91
C TYR A 107 9.68 -9.39 6.23
N TRP A 108 10.29 -10.54 6.52
CA TRP A 108 10.06 -11.30 7.74
C TRP A 108 11.29 -12.15 8.08
N GLY A 109 11.61 -12.35 9.36
CA GLY A 109 12.68 -13.27 9.77
C GLY A 109 14.07 -12.99 9.16
N GLY A 110 14.36 -11.76 8.74
CA GLY A 110 15.63 -11.40 8.11
C GLY A 110 15.65 -11.48 6.57
N ALA A 111 14.56 -11.93 5.93
CA ALA A 111 14.49 -12.18 4.49
C ALA A 111 13.23 -11.58 3.85
N TRP A 112 13.31 -11.34 2.54
CA TRP A 112 12.18 -10.89 1.72
C TRP A 112 11.49 -12.09 1.07
N TYR A 113 10.16 -12.07 1.10
CA TYR A 113 9.29 -13.11 0.56
C TYR A 113 8.31 -12.50 -0.42
N THR A 114 7.96 -13.27 -1.45
CA THR A 114 6.91 -12.87 -2.38
C THR A 114 5.54 -13.06 -1.74
N GLY A 115 4.63 -12.13 -1.95
CA GLY A 115 3.21 -12.24 -1.59
C GLY A 115 2.43 -13.24 -2.44
N LYS A 116 3.07 -14.01 -3.33
CA LYS A 116 2.40 -14.94 -4.26
C LYS A 116 1.62 -16.09 -3.60
N SER A 117 1.82 -16.31 -2.31
CA SER A 117 1.19 -17.40 -1.55
C SER A 117 0.18 -16.89 -0.52
N HIS A 118 -0.20 -15.62 -0.63
CA HIS A 118 -0.81 -14.85 0.45
C HIS A 118 -1.78 -13.82 -0.11
N LYS A 119 -3.01 -13.80 0.43
CA LYS A 119 -4.07 -12.88 -0.03
C LYS A 119 -3.74 -11.43 0.29
N LEU A 120 -3.51 -10.64 -0.75
CA LEU A 120 -3.37 -9.19 -0.67
C LEU A 120 -4.71 -8.55 -1.00
N VAL A 121 -5.13 -7.57 -0.20
CA VAL A 121 -6.34 -6.79 -0.44
C VAL A 121 -5.90 -5.37 -0.79
N TRP A 122 -6.41 -4.81 -1.88
CA TRP A 122 -6.04 -3.47 -2.32
C TRP A 122 -7.25 -2.68 -2.82
N GLN A 123 -7.06 -1.36 -2.90
CA GLN A 123 -8.02 -0.41 -3.44
C GLN A 123 -7.30 0.79 -4.03
N THR A 124 -7.81 1.29 -5.16
CA THR A 124 -7.29 2.48 -5.85
C THR A 124 -8.43 3.45 -6.08
N LYS A 125 -8.27 4.68 -5.60
CA LYS A 125 -9.25 5.76 -5.76
C LYS A 125 -8.59 7.00 -6.29
N GLY A 126 -9.30 7.81 -7.04
CA GLY A 126 -8.71 9.04 -7.53
C GLY A 126 -9.62 9.86 -8.43
N THR A 127 -9.00 10.79 -9.14
CA THR A 127 -9.64 11.70 -10.09
C THR A 127 -8.80 11.81 -11.35
N VAL A 128 -9.46 11.92 -12.51
CA VAL A 128 -8.84 12.24 -13.80
C VAL A 128 -9.33 13.61 -14.25
N GLY A 129 -8.41 14.51 -14.62
CA GLY A 129 -8.71 15.89 -14.99
C GLY A 129 -9.41 16.70 -13.88
N GLY A 130 -9.32 16.26 -12.62
CA GLY A 130 -9.95 16.89 -11.45
C GLY A 130 -11.48 16.81 -11.39
N THR A 131 -12.12 16.09 -12.31
CA THR A 131 -13.61 16.04 -12.41
C THR A 131 -14.17 14.65 -12.65
N ARG A 132 -13.32 13.67 -13.01
CA ARG A 132 -13.72 12.28 -13.25
C ARG A 132 -13.23 11.40 -12.12
N ASP A 133 -14.06 11.24 -11.10
CA ASP A 133 -13.73 10.42 -9.93
C ASP A 133 -13.81 8.92 -10.28
N PHE A 134 -12.99 8.13 -9.61
CA PHE A 134 -13.04 6.67 -9.70
C PHE A 134 -12.70 6.02 -8.35
N ASP A 135 -13.27 4.84 -8.13
CA ASP A 135 -12.98 3.95 -7.01
C ASP A 135 -13.06 2.51 -7.53
N SER A 136 -11.96 1.77 -7.41
CA SER A 136 -11.92 0.36 -7.83
C SER A 136 -12.77 -0.55 -6.95
N GLY A 137 -13.23 -0.08 -5.79
CA GLY A 137 -13.65 -0.92 -4.69
C GLY A 137 -12.46 -1.67 -4.07
N LYS A 138 -12.72 -2.43 -3.01
CA LYS A 138 -11.73 -3.36 -2.46
C LYS A 138 -11.70 -4.62 -3.33
N ASP A 139 -10.51 -5.01 -3.75
CA ASP A 139 -10.26 -6.22 -4.52
C ASP A 139 -9.08 -6.98 -3.90
N TRP A 140 -8.79 -8.18 -4.39
CA TRP A 140 -7.71 -9.02 -3.90
C TRP A 140 -6.97 -9.76 -5.02
N ASN A 141 -5.74 -10.17 -4.69
CA ASN A 141 -4.88 -10.99 -5.53
C ASN A 141 -3.85 -11.74 -4.66
N ASP A 142 -3.36 -12.86 -5.17
CA ASP A 142 -2.31 -13.66 -4.53
C ASP A 142 -0.98 -13.49 -5.29
N GLY A 143 -0.53 -12.25 -5.53
CA GLY A 143 0.72 -11.96 -6.24
C GLY A 143 0.61 -10.97 -7.41
N PRO A 144 1.59 -10.94 -8.34
CA PRO A 144 1.54 -10.06 -9.50
C PRO A 144 0.25 -10.23 -10.30
N ALA A 145 -0.39 -9.11 -10.67
CA ALA A 145 -1.68 -9.12 -11.31
C ALA A 145 -1.84 -7.93 -12.25
N LYS A 146 -2.67 -8.08 -13.29
CA LYS A 146 -3.16 -7.00 -14.12
C LYS A 146 -4.68 -7.05 -14.14
N LYS A 147 -5.35 -5.96 -13.82
CA LYS A 147 -6.82 -5.90 -13.79
C LYS A 147 -7.34 -4.59 -14.36
N ASP A 148 -8.47 -4.66 -15.04
CA ASP A 148 -9.29 -3.48 -15.34
C ASP A 148 -10.02 -3.12 -14.03
N ILE A 149 -9.77 -1.92 -13.50
CA ILE A 149 -10.22 -1.51 -12.17
C ILE A 149 -11.36 -0.51 -12.19
N TYR A 150 -11.56 0.19 -13.32
CA TYR A 150 -12.66 1.13 -13.49
C TYR A 150 -12.95 1.35 -14.98
N ILE A 151 -14.21 1.67 -15.29
CA ILE A 151 -14.64 2.07 -16.64
C ILE A 151 -15.35 3.41 -16.54
N PHE A 152 -14.77 4.44 -17.15
CA PHE A 152 -15.41 5.74 -17.28
C PHE A 152 -16.46 5.69 -18.39
N LYS A 153 -17.72 5.95 -18.01
CA LYS A 153 -18.83 6.18 -18.93
C LYS A 153 -19.53 7.50 -18.52
N PRO A 154 -19.61 8.51 -19.40
CA PRO A 154 -19.17 8.50 -20.80
C PRO A 154 -17.62 8.45 -20.98
N LYS A 155 -17.17 8.07 -22.20
CA LYS A 155 -15.76 8.09 -22.63
C LYS A 155 -15.11 9.43 -22.26
N ILE A 156 -13.90 9.40 -21.70
CA ILE A 156 -13.09 10.60 -21.50
C ILE A 156 -12.59 11.06 -22.88
N PRO A 157 -12.82 12.32 -23.27
CA PRO A 157 -12.32 12.85 -24.55
C PRO A 157 -10.80 12.69 -24.70
N ALA A 158 -10.32 12.76 -25.94
CA ALA A 158 -8.88 12.82 -26.19
C ALA A 158 -8.28 14.10 -25.59
N GLY A 159 -7.05 14.01 -25.06
CA GLY A 159 -6.38 15.13 -24.42
C GLY A 159 -5.38 14.73 -23.33
N VAL A 160 -4.71 15.72 -22.75
CA VAL A 160 -3.78 15.52 -21.63
C VAL A 160 -4.50 15.75 -20.31
N TYR A 161 -4.44 14.78 -19.41
CA TYR A 161 -5.13 14.81 -18.13
C TYR A 161 -4.17 14.57 -16.97
N ALA A 162 -4.25 15.41 -15.95
CA ALA A 162 -3.68 15.10 -14.64
C ALA A 162 -4.51 14.00 -13.96
N VAL A 163 -3.84 13.01 -13.41
CA VAL A 163 -4.41 11.90 -12.64
C VAL A 163 -3.88 12.00 -11.23
N ASN A 164 -4.78 12.09 -10.25
CA ASN A 164 -4.46 12.08 -8.84
C ASN A 164 -5.09 10.84 -8.23
N LEU A 165 -4.32 9.96 -7.61
CA LEU A 165 -4.87 8.75 -7.00
C LEU A 165 -4.20 8.40 -5.68
N ASN A 166 -4.94 7.65 -4.87
CA ASN A 166 -4.49 7.01 -3.64
C ASN A 166 -4.61 5.50 -3.83
N TYR A 167 -3.52 4.80 -3.55
CA TYR A 167 -3.44 3.34 -3.54
C TYR A 167 -3.31 2.86 -2.09
N GLN A 168 -4.14 1.87 -1.74
CA GLN A 168 -4.07 1.18 -0.46
C GLN A 168 -3.89 -0.32 -0.68
N GLN A 169 -3.03 -0.96 0.11
CA GLN A 169 -2.87 -2.41 0.12
C GLN A 169 -2.57 -2.95 1.54
N GLU A 170 -3.25 -4.04 1.88
CA GLU A 170 -3.10 -4.84 3.10
C GLU A 170 -2.82 -6.32 2.73
N GLY A 171 -2.27 -7.11 3.66
CA GLY A 171 -1.89 -8.51 3.42
C GLY A 171 -1.95 -9.37 4.69
N PRO A 172 -1.77 -10.70 4.59
CA PRO A 172 -2.27 -11.64 5.60
C PRO A 172 -1.44 -11.71 6.89
N TRP A 173 -0.27 -11.08 6.94
CA TRP A 173 0.54 -10.94 8.16
C TRP A 173 0.64 -9.48 8.61
N TRP A 174 -0.16 -8.60 7.99
CA TRP A 174 0.05 -7.16 7.89
C TRP A 174 -1.24 -6.52 8.38
N GLY A 175 -1.32 -6.24 9.67
CA GLY A 175 -2.29 -5.26 10.15
C GLY A 175 -1.98 -3.86 9.59
N ALA A 176 -2.58 -2.83 10.16
CA ALA A 176 -2.34 -1.42 9.80
C ALA A 176 -0.84 -1.01 9.80
N ASP A 177 0.02 -1.78 10.47
CA ASP A 177 1.45 -1.49 10.66
C ASP A 177 2.35 -1.86 9.49
N ALA A 178 1.83 -2.56 8.48
CA ALA A 178 2.59 -2.90 7.26
C ALA A 178 1.79 -2.63 5.96
N ALA A 179 0.68 -1.90 6.08
CA ALA A 179 -0.10 -1.43 4.95
C ALA A 179 0.71 -0.46 4.07
N ILE A 180 0.45 -0.52 2.77
CA ILE A 180 0.89 0.49 1.81
C ILE A 180 -0.26 1.47 1.65
N ASN A 181 0.00 2.77 1.83
CA ASN A 181 -0.97 3.83 1.60
C ASN A 181 -0.24 5.00 0.95
N GLU A 182 -0.35 5.11 -0.36
CA GLU A 182 0.47 6.01 -1.17
C GLU A 182 -0.40 6.86 -2.09
N ALA A 183 -0.07 8.14 -2.18
CA ALA A 183 -0.70 9.09 -3.08
C ALA A 183 0.25 9.39 -4.23
N VAL A 184 -0.23 9.35 -5.46
CA VAL A 184 0.57 9.71 -6.64
C VAL A 184 -0.20 10.62 -7.59
N MET A 185 0.59 11.43 -8.30
CA MET A 185 0.11 12.33 -9.34
C MET A 185 0.93 12.10 -10.60
N PHE A 186 0.26 11.97 -11.75
CA PHE A 186 0.91 11.89 -13.05
C PHE A 186 0.03 12.48 -14.16
N SER A 187 0.56 12.56 -15.38
CA SER A 187 -0.22 12.94 -16.56
C SER A 187 -0.39 11.75 -17.50
N VAL A 188 -1.54 11.68 -18.16
CA VAL A 188 -1.86 10.71 -19.23
C VAL A 188 -2.37 11.47 -20.47
N VAL A 189 -2.13 10.98 -21.69
CA VAL A 189 -2.28 11.72 -22.95
C VAL A 189 -3.26 11.04 -23.89
N LEU A 190 -4.54 10.93 -23.50
CA LEU A 190 -5.49 10.04 -24.15
C LEU A 190 -5.67 10.34 -25.64
N GLY A 191 -5.31 9.38 -26.49
CA GLY A 191 -5.57 9.41 -27.94
C GLY A 191 -6.97 8.93 -28.35
N ASP A 192 -7.35 9.15 -29.61
CA ASP A 192 -8.62 8.69 -30.17
C ASP A 192 -8.67 7.18 -30.49
#